data_AF-A0A970LJC8-F1
#
_entry.id   AF-A0A970LJC8-F1
#
_cell.length_a   1.000
_cell.length_b   1.000
_cell.length_c   1.000
_cell.angle_alpha   90.00
_cell.angle_beta   90.00
_cell.angle_gamma   90.00
#
_symmetry.space_group_name_H-M   'P 1'
#
loop_
_entity.id
_entity.type
_entity.pdbx_description
1 polymer ?
#
loop_
_entity_poly.entity_id
_entity_poly.type
_entity_poly.pdbx_seq_one_letter_code
_entity_poly.pdbx_strand_id
1 'polypeptide(L)'
;DKIVEPMLEMGYKNTTPAIERSVLLRMGFSSLEAKPIVEGVMQKGLMGKGAGNVVWRLSKKMGISVREAGLALAEDKYWDEVNALFEGGEN
;
A
#
# COMPACT_ATOMS: atom_id res chain seq x y z
N ASP A 1 19.68 -23.53 14.01
CA ASP A 1 19.60 -22.15 13.49
C ASP A 1 19.39 -22.06 11.97
N LYS A 2 20.15 -22.78 11.13
CA LYS A 2 19.99 -22.71 9.64
C LYS A 2 18.62 -23.13 9.07
N ILE A 3 17.78 -23.83 9.83
CA ILE A 3 16.48 -24.34 9.35
C ILE A 3 15.44 -23.22 9.20
N VAL A 4 15.48 -22.20 10.08
CA VAL A 4 14.51 -21.08 10.05
C VAL A 4 14.96 -19.95 9.13
N GLU A 5 16.21 -19.99 8.66
CA GLU A 5 16.81 -18.93 7.86
C GLU A 5 16.08 -18.68 6.53
N PRO A 6 15.68 -19.72 5.76
CA PRO A 6 14.82 -19.52 4.58
C PRO A 6 13.46 -18.91 4.91
N MET A 7 12.90 -19.21 6.10
CA MET A 7 11.62 -18.63 6.53
C MET A 7 11.76 -17.13 6.83
N LEU A 8 12.85 -16.74 7.49
CA LEU A 8 13.16 -15.33 7.75
C LEU A 8 13.38 -14.58 6.43
N GLU A 9 14.17 -15.15 5.52
CA GLU A 9 14.42 -14.54 4.21
C GLU A 9 13.13 -14.32 3.41
N MET A 10 12.20 -15.28 3.44
CA MET A 10 10.87 -15.10 2.85
C MET A 10 10.11 -13.93 3.48
N GLY A 11 10.16 -13.78 4.82
CA GLY A 11 9.51 -12.67 5.52
C GLY A 11 10.11 -11.30 5.19
N TYR A 12 11.42 -11.21 4.92
CA TYR A 12 12.08 -9.96 4.53
C TYR A 12 11.80 -9.56 3.08
N LYS A 13 11.68 -10.54 2.17
CA LYS A 13 11.55 -10.28 0.73
C LYS A 13 10.12 -10.17 0.23
N ASN A 14 9.13 -10.61 1.03
CA ASN A 14 7.74 -10.67 0.60
C ASN A 14 6.83 -9.92 1.57
N THR A 15 5.69 -9.48 1.05
CA THR A 15 4.58 -8.94 1.84
C THR A 15 3.33 -9.77 1.65
N THR A 16 2.30 -9.51 2.46
CA THR A 16 0.98 -10.13 2.35
C THR A 16 -0.10 -9.07 2.54
N PRO A 17 -1.35 -9.30 2.07
CA PRO A 17 -2.45 -8.38 2.30
C PRO A 17 -2.68 -8.06 3.79
N ALA A 18 -2.42 -9.02 4.68
CA ALA A 18 -2.52 -8.79 6.12
C ALA A 18 -1.43 -7.84 6.65
N ILE A 19 -0.20 -7.96 6.15
CA ILE A 19 0.90 -7.05 6.48
C ILE A 19 0.59 -5.64 6.00
N GLU A 20 0.13 -5.48 4.76
CA GLU A 20 -0.24 -4.15 4.21
C GLU A 20 -1.39 -3.50 4.98
N ARG A 21 -2.41 -4.27 5.37
CA ARG A 21 -3.47 -3.75 6.26
C ARG A 21 -2.90 -3.30 7.60
N SER A 22 -1.97 -4.05 8.20
CA SER A 22 -1.33 -3.66 9.47
C SER A 22 -0.52 -2.36 9.35
N VAL A 23 0.04 -2.07 8.18
CA VAL A 23 0.73 -0.81 7.89
C VAL A 23 -0.30 0.33 7.85
N LEU A 24 -1.40 0.16 7.12
CA LEU A 24 -2.47 1.17 7.05
C LEU A 24 -3.11 1.45 8.42
N LEU A 25 -3.31 0.41 9.24
CA LEU A 25 -3.80 0.60 10.61
C LEU A 25 -2.86 1.51 11.43
N ARG A 26 -1.54 1.33 11.30
CA ARG A 26 -0.53 2.19 11.94
C ARG A 26 -0.48 3.61 11.35
N MET A 27 -0.96 3.79 10.12
CA MET A 27 -1.12 5.10 9.49
C MET A 27 -2.42 5.81 9.89
N GLY A 28 -3.25 5.20 10.73
CA GLY A 28 -4.48 5.81 11.27
C GLY A 28 -5.76 5.48 10.50
N PHE A 29 -5.74 4.45 9.65
CA PHE A 29 -6.94 3.91 9.02
C PHE A 29 -7.61 2.87 9.91
N SER A 30 -8.93 2.75 9.82
CA SER A 30 -9.67 1.63 10.42
C SER A 30 -9.56 0.37 9.56
N SER A 31 -9.89 -0.79 10.13
CA SER A 31 -9.90 -2.06 9.39
C SER A 31 -10.86 -2.04 8.19
N LEU A 32 -11.96 -1.29 8.28
CA LEU A 32 -12.95 -1.15 7.21
C LEU A 32 -12.43 -0.32 6.04
N GLU A 33 -11.58 0.67 6.30
CA GLU A 33 -10.97 1.52 5.28
C GLU A 33 -9.71 0.88 4.69
N ALA A 34 -8.93 0.16 5.51
CA ALA A 34 -7.70 -0.50 5.06
C ALA A 34 -7.99 -1.63 4.05
N LYS A 35 -9.13 -2.32 4.18
CA LYS A 35 -9.52 -3.41 3.29
C LYS A 35 -9.64 -2.97 1.82
N PRO A 36 -10.50 -2.00 1.45
CA PRO A 36 -10.65 -1.59 0.05
C PRO A 36 -9.36 -1.00 -0.54
N ILE A 37 -8.54 -0.31 0.26
CA ILE A 37 -7.25 0.22 -0.20
C ILE A 37 -6.32 -0.93 -0.61
N VAL A 38 -6.16 -1.96 0.23
CA VAL A 38 -5.30 -3.11 -0.09
C VAL A 38 -5.85 -3.91 -1.27
N GLU A 39 -7.18 -4.08 -1.36
CA GLU A 39 -7.81 -4.75 -2.50
C GLU A 39 -7.55 -4.00 -3.81
N GLY A 40 -7.65 -2.66 -3.82
CA GLY A 40 -7.31 -1.84 -4.99
C GLY A 40 -5.82 -1.94 -5.37
N VAL A 41 -4.91 -1.89 -4.37
CA VAL A 41 -3.46 -2.09 -4.59
C VAL A 41 -3.18 -3.47 -5.19
N MET A 42 -3.88 -4.51 -4.74
CA MET A 42 -3.78 -5.86 -5.31
C MET A 42 -4.26 -5.92 -6.75
N GLN A 43 -5.42 -5.34 -7.05
CA GLN A 43 -5.99 -5.34 -8.41
C GLN A 43 -5.10 -4.60 -9.41
N LYS A 44 -4.38 -3.57 -8.98
CA LYS A 44 -3.42 -2.82 -9.81
C LYS A 44 -2.03 -3.45 -9.87
N GLY A 45 -1.79 -4.57 -9.19
CA GLY A 45 -0.48 -5.24 -9.18
C GLY A 45 0.60 -4.48 -8.40
N LEU A 46 0.22 -3.56 -7.52
CA LEU A 46 1.13 -2.64 -6.81
C LEU A 46 1.56 -3.17 -5.43
N MET A 47 1.26 -4.42 -5.10
CA MET A 47 1.63 -5.02 -3.80
C MET A 47 3.13 -4.97 -3.53
N GLY A 48 3.97 -5.12 -4.55
CA GLY A 48 5.43 -5.00 -4.41
C GLY A 48 5.92 -3.59 -4.08
N LYS A 49 5.06 -2.56 -4.24
CA LYS A 49 5.36 -1.17 -3.86
C LYS A 49 4.89 -0.83 -2.45
N GLY A 50 3.97 -1.61 -1.88
CA GLY A 50 3.39 -1.43 -0.55
C GLY A 50 2.20 -0.45 -0.54
N ALA A 51 1.11 -0.82 0.11
CA ALA A 51 -0.11 -0.02 0.17
C ALA A 51 0.09 1.29 0.94
N GLY A 52 0.89 1.26 2.02
CA GLY A 52 1.23 2.49 2.74
C GLY A 52 2.03 3.48 1.90
N ASN A 53 2.94 2.97 1.05
CA ASN A 53 3.71 3.80 0.11
C ASN A 53 2.81 4.40 -0.98
N VAL A 54 1.84 3.64 -1.50
CA VAL A 54 0.85 4.15 -2.46
C VAL A 54 0.09 5.34 -1.88
N VAL A 55 -0.46 5.20 -0.67
CA VAL A 55 -1.18 6.29 0.03
C VAL A 55 -0.27 7.50 0.25
N TRP A 56 0.97 7.27 0.70
CA TRP A 56 1.92 8.34 0.95
C TRP A 56 2.32 9.11 -0.33
N ARG A 57 2.66 8.41 -1.42
CA ARG A 57 3.00 9.06 -2.70
C ARG A 57 1.83 9.84 -3.27
N LEU A 58 0.61 9.29 -3.20
CA LEU A 58 -0.58 10.01 -3.63
C LEU A 58 -0.78 11.29 -2.82
N SER A 59 -0.64 11.22 -1.49
CA SER A 59 -0.75 12.40 -0.63
C SER A 59 0.26 13.49 -0.99
N LYS A 60 1.50 13.10 -1.30
CA LYS A 60 2.57 14.02 -1.74
C LYS A 60 2.28 14.62 -3.11
N LYS A 61 1.79 13.83 -4.07
CA LYS A 61 1.47 14.29 -5.43
C LYS A 61 0.34 15.31 -5.44
N MET A 62 -0.69 15.07 -4.62
CA MET A 62 -1.88 15.93 -4.56
C MET A 62 -1.76 17.08 -3.55
N GLY A 63 -0.75 17.06 -2.67
CA GLY A 63 -0.60 18.05 -1.61
C GLY A 63 -1.66 17.94 -0.52
N ILE A 64 -2.31 16.77 -0.38
CA ILE A 64 -3.35 16.49 0.62
C ILE A 64 -2.77 15.68 1.78
N SER A 65 -3.53 15.55 2.86
CA SER A 65 -3.12 14.71 3.98
C SER A 65 -3.13 13.21 3.60
N VAL A 66 -2.31 12.42 4.30
CA VAL A 66 -2.30 10.94 4.17
C VAL A 66 -3.70 10.37 4.40
N ARG A 67 -4.46 10.95 5.33
CA ARG A 67 -5.82 10.53 5.67
C ARG A 67 -6.78 10.73 4.51
N GLU A 68 -6.77 11.91 3.89
CA GLU A 68 -7.61 12.24 2.73
C GLU A 68 -7.25 11.36 1.53
N ALA A 69 -5.96 11.16 1.26
CA ALA A 69 -5.50 10.29 0.18
C ALA A 69 -6.00 8.85 0.36
N GLY A 70 -5.88 8.28 1.57
CA GLY A 70 -6.35 6.91 1.81
C GLY A 70 -7.88 6.77 1.82
N LEU A 71 -8.62 7.78 2.30
CA LEU A 71 -10.08 7.80 2.17
C LEU A 71 -10.52 7.83 0.71
N ALA A 72 -9.88 8.67 -0.11
CA ALA A 72 -10.20 8.73 -1.52
C ALA A 72 -9.90 7.40 -2.24
N LEU A 73 -8.79 6.73 -1.91
CA LEU A 73 -8.49 5.40 -2.43
C LEU A 73 -9.50 4.34 -1.97
N ALA A 74 -9.96 4.41 -0.71
CA ALA A 74 -11.01 3.53 -0.21
C ALA A 74 -12.36 3.72 -0.92
N GLU A 75 -12.62 4.93 -1.43
CA GLU A 75 -13.78 5.29 -2.26
C GLU A 75 -13.57 5.09 -3.77
N ASP A 76 -12.52 4.36 -4.16
CA ASP A 76 -12.17 4.05 -5.55
C ASP A 76 -11.80 5.27 -6.41
N LYS A 77 -11.26 6.33 -5.80
CA LYS A 77 -10.83 7.57 -6.47
C LYS A 77 -9.31 7.63 -6.63
N TYR A 78 -8.87 8.38 -7.65
CA TYR A 78 -7.46 8.71 -7.93
C TYR A 78 -6.54 7.51 -8.24
N TRP A 79 -7.09 6.35 -8.58
CA TRP A 79 -6.29 5.19 -9.01
C TRP A 79 -5.54 5.44 -10.33
N ASP A 80 -6.04 6.32 -11.20
CA ASP A 80 -5.34 6.67 -12.44
C ASP A 80 -4.06 7.46 -12.14
N GLU A 81 -4.11 8.39 -11.19
CA GLU A 81 -2.93 9.12 -10.68
C GLU A 81 -1.94 8.16 -10.02
N VAL A 82 -2.44 7.18 -9.27
CA VAL A 82 -1.58 6.13 -8.70
C VAL A 82 -0.88 5.34 -9.80
N ASN A 83 -1.57 4.93 -10.87
CA ASN A 83 -0.91 4.20 -11.96
C ASN A 83 0.16 5.07 -12.62
N ALA A 84 -0.15 6.33 -12.92
CA ALA A 84 0.82 7.29 -13.47
C ALA A 84 2.05 7.49 -12.57
N LEU A 85 1.88 7.46 -11.24
CA LEU A 85 2.98 7.56 -10.28
C LEU A 85 3.94 6.34 -10.30
N PHE A 86 3.46 5.17 -10.72
CA PHE A 86 4.24 3.93 -10.71
C PHE A 86 4.61 3.41 -12.11
N GLU A 87 4.04 3.96 -13.19
CA GLU A 87 4.40 3.68 -14.58
C GLU A 87 5.79 4.24 -14.98
N GLY A 88 6.32 5.22 -14.24
CA GLY A 88 7.58 5.91 -14.53
C GLY A 88 8.88 5.29 -13.95
N GLY A 89 8.80 4.19 -13.19
CA GLY A 89 9.98 3.39 -12.86
C GLY A 89 11.06 4.05 -11.96
N GLU A 90 10.81 5.16 -11.28
CA GLU A 90 11.73 5.64 -10.25
C GLU A 90 11.28 5.20 -8.85
N ASN A 91 12.08 4.27 -8.30
CA ASN A 91 11.97 3.77 -6.93
C ASN A 91 12.29 4.87 -5.93
#